data_AF-A0A853L3V6-F1
#
_entry.id   AF-A0A853L3V6-F1
#
_cell.length_a   1.000
_cell.length_b   1.000
_cell.length_c   1.000
_cell.angle_alpha   90.00
_cell.angle_beta   90.00
_cell.angle_gamma   90.00
#
_symmetry.space_group_name_H-M   'P 1'
#
loop_
_entity.id
_entity.type
_entity.pdbx_description
1 polymer ?
#
loop_
_entity_poly.entity_id
_entity_poly.type
_entity_poly.pdbx_seq_one_letter_code
_entity_poly.pdbx_strand_id
1 'polypeptide(L)'
;MTHEHPPTSKAASYQSNFSVVHFSRTYDEAFTLLIEARNYLSAHRGQSKKQGSREAVAQCVEEMRMTTRLIRAMAWLLAVRAVEAGEIPWDEAVDIDDLMVDLRVCTVNPHEEYGFLSPGLLDLMGRAHSLYMRTARMELQVAARCNG
;
A
#
# COMPACT_ATOMS: atom_id res chain seq x y z
N MET A 1 13.50 -23.53 51.67
CA MET A 1 13.47 -23.41 50.19
C MET A 1 12.92 -22.03 49.87
N THR A 2 13.80 -21.06 49.74
CA THR A 2 13.49 -19.67 49.37
C THR A 2 13.50 -19.59 47.84
N HIS A 3 12.33 -19.39 47.23
CA HIS A 3 12.24 -19.09 45.81
C HIS A 3 12.51 -17.60 45.61
N GLU A 4 13.74 -17.28 45.21
CA GLU A 4 14.10 -15.96 44.69
C GLU A 4 13.61 -15.87 43.23
N HIS A 5 12.77 -14.89 42.94
CA HIS A 5 12.40 -14.50 41.58
C HIS A 5 13.57 -13.69 40.97
N PRO A 6 14.06 -14.01 39.76
CA PRO A 6 15.07 -13.18 39.11
C PRO A 6 14.44 -11.84 38.68
N PRO A 7 15.22 -10.73 38.70
CA PRO A 7 14.70 -9.41 38.39
C PRO A 7 14.30 -9.32 36.92
N THR A 8 13.16 -8.68 36.68
CA THR A 8 12.62 -8.37 35.36
C THR A 8 13.66 -7.61 34.53
N SER A 9 14.03 -8.20 33.40
CA SER A 9 14.91 -7.61 32.40
C SER A 9 14.33 -6.27 31.93
N LYS A 10 15.13 -5.23 32.07
CA LYS A 10 14.84 -3.84 31.73
C LYS A 10 14.55 -3.74 30.24
N ALA A 11 13.33 -3.34 29.87
CA ALA A 11 12.96 -3.08 28.48
C ALA A 11 13.90 -2.01 27.90
N ALA A 12 14.77 -2.42 26.98
CA ALA A 12 15.67 -1.51 26.29
C ALA A 12 14.82 -0.59 25.39
N SER A 13 14.85 0.71 25.68
CA SER A 13 14.29 1.73 24.80
C SER A 13 15.06 1.70 23.48
N TYR A 14 14.42 1.20 22.42
CA TYR A 14 14.98 1.21 21.07
C TYR A 14 15.21 2.66 20.62
N GLN A 15 16.47 3.11 20.64
CA GLN A 15 16.89 4.36 20.02
C GLN A 15 17.14 4.09 18.55
N SER A 16 16.20 4.47 17.70
CA SER A 16 16.35 4.20 16.28
C SER A 16 17.12 5.31 15.57
N ASN A 17 18.37 5.00 15.21
CA ASN A 17 19.11 5.73 14.19
C ASN A 17 18.61 5.30 12.80
N PHE A 18 17.34 5.60 12.49
CA PHE A 18 16.75 5.33 11.17
C PHE A 18 17.32 6.34 10.14
N SER A 19 17.94 5.86 9.07
CA SER A 19 18.10 6.68 7.86
C SER A 19 16.69 7.09 7.40
N VAL A 20 16.40 8.39 7.31
CA VAL A 20 15.06 8.94 7.09
C VAL A 20 14.46 8.42 5.77
N VAL A 21 13.76 7.29 5.84
CA VAL A 21 12.78 6.93 4.81
C VAL A 21 11.69 7.96 4.95
N HIS A 22 11.55 8.85 3.97
CA HIS A 22 10.56 9.93 4.03
C HIS A 22 9.16 9.37 3.74
N PHE A 23 8.55 8.73 4.75
CA PHE A 23 7.20 8.17 4.68
C PHE A 23 6.15 9.26 4.48
N SER A 24 6.31 10.43 5.11
CA SER A 24 5.40 11.56 4.98
C SER A 24 5.13 11.95 3.53
N ARG A 25 6.17 12.04 2.68
CA ARG A 25 5.97 12.41 1.27
C ARG A 25 5.20 11.34 0.49
N THR A 26 5.46 10.07 0.80
CA THR A 26 4.77 8.94 0.15
C THR A 26 3.32 8.85 0.59
N TYR A 27 3.04 9.19 1.86
CA TYR A 27 1.68 9.34 2.39
C TYR A 27 0.89 10.42 1.66
N ASP A 28 1.45 11.63 1.53
CA ASP A 28 0.77 12.74 0.85
C ASP A 28 0.50 12.41 -0.63
N GLU A 29 1.45 11.76 -1.29
CA GLU A 29 1.30 11.27 -2.67
C GLU A 29 0.19 10.21 -2.77
N ALA A 30 0.15 9.24 -1.86
CA ALA A 30 -0.88 8.21 -1.81
C ALA A 30 -2.28 8.80 -1.60
N PHE A 31 -2.40 9.74 -0.65
CA PHE A 31 -3.66 10.41 -0.36
C PHE A 31 -4.15 11.25 -1.54
N THR A 32 -3.25 12.01 -2.17
CA THR A 32 -3.55 12.80 -3.37
C THR A 32 -4.03 11.89 -4.50
N LEU A 33 -3.32 10.79 -4.76
CA LEU A 33 -3.67 9.86 -5.83
C LEU A 33 -4.99 9.12 -5.56
N LEU A 34 -5.32 8.80 -4.30
CA LEU A 34 -6.63 8.29 -3.90
C LEU A 34 -7.77 9.27 -4.25
N ILE A 35 -7.56 10.56 -3.99
CA ILE A 35 -8.55 11.60 -4.31
C ILE A 35 -8.71 11.72 -5.83
N GLU A 36 -7.61 11.75 -6.59
CA GLU A 36 -7.63 11.79 -8.05
C GLU A 36 -8.39 10.59 -8.64
N ALA A 37 -8.06 9.37 -8.20
CA ALA A 37 -8.73 8.14 -8.64
C ALA A 37 -10.23 8.18 -8.33
N ARG A 38 -10.63 8.57 -7.12
CA ARG A 38 -12.04 8.73 -6.74
C ARG A 38 -12.76 9.72 -7.65
N ASN A 39 -12.17 10.88 -7.89
CA ASN A 39 -12.76 11.92 -8.72
C ASN A 39 -12.91 11.43 -10.18
N TYR A 40 -11.91 10.73 -10.69
CA TYR A 40 -11.94 10.13 -12.02
C TYR A 40 -13.09 9.12 -12.16
N LEU A 41 -13.18 8.14 -11.25
CA LEU A 41 -14.24 7.12 -11.25
C LEU A 41 -15.63 7.75 -11.15
N SER A 42 -15.77 8.78 -10.32
CA SER A 42 -17.04 9.52 -10.15
C SER A 42 -17.47 10.22 -11.44
N ALA A 43 -16.54 10.85 -12.14
CA ALA A 43 -16.80 11.55 -13.41
C ALA A 43 -17.12 10.57 -14.57
N HIS A 44 -16.60 9.34 -14.52
CA HIS A 44 -16.69 8.38 -15.63
C HIS A 44 -17.69 7.24 -15.41
N ARG A 45 -18.44 7.24 -14.29
CA ARG A 45 -19.41 6.20 -13.91
C ARG A 45 -20.43 5.82 -15.01
N GLY A 46 -20.75 6.75 -15.91
CA GLY A 46 -21.69 6.54 -17.01
C GLY A 46 -21.08 6.04 -18.33
N GLN A 47 -19.75 6.08 -18.49
CA GLN A 47 -19.09 5.76 -19.75
C GLN A 47 -18.98 4.24 -20.00
N SER A 48 -18.86 3.45 -18.93
CA SER A 48 -18.85 1.98 -19.01
C SER A 48 -20.10 1.40 -19.72
N LYS A 49 -21.25 2.10 -19.66
CA LYS A 49 -22.49 1.70 -20.37
C LYS A 49 -22.41 1.79 -21.89
N LYS A 50 -21.41 2.51 -22.44
CA LYS A 50 -21.22 2.69 -23.88
C LYS A 50 -20.28 1.64 -24.49
N GLN A 51 -19.63 0.84 -23.65
CA GLN A 51 -18.62 -0.13 -24.04
C GLN A 51 -19.26 -1.52 -24.25
N GLY A 52 -18.63 -2.40 -25.05
CA GLY A 52 -19.07 -3.80 -25.15
C GLY A 52 -18.99 -4.50 -23.79
N SER A 53 -19.86 -5.49 -23.53
CA SER A 53 -19.97 -6.16 -22.22
C SER A 53 -18.62 -6.68 -21.67
N ARG A 54 -17.79 -7.28 -22.53
CA ARG A 54 -16.46 -7.80 -22.14
C ARG A 54 -15.47 -6.69 -21.77
N GLU A 55 -15.46 -5.61 -22.53
CA GLU A 55 -14.57 -4.44 -22.30
C GLU A 55 -14.99 -3.67 -21.04
N ALA A 56 -16.30 -3.52 -20.81
CA ALA A 56 -16.83 -2.93 -19.59
C ALA A 56 -16.39 -3.71 -18.34
N VAL A 57 -16.46 -5.05 -18.38
CA VAL A 57 -16.00 -5.91 -17.29
C VAL A 57 -14.48 -5.79 -17.09
N ALA A 58 -13.70 -5.81 -18.18
CA ALA A 58 -12.25 -5.66 -18.09
C ALA A 58 -11.83 -4.31 -17.51
N GLN A 59 -12.49 -3.21 -17.90
CA GLN A 59 -12.28 -1.90 -17.30
C GLN A 59 -12.60 -1.92 -15.80
N CYS A 60 -13.75 -2.47 -15.38
CA CYS A 60 -14.11 -2.58 -13.97
C CYS A 60 -13.05 -3.35 -13.16
N VAL A 61 -12.52 -4.45 -13.71
CA VAL A 61 -11.46 -5.23 -13.06
C VAL A 61 -10.20 -4.37 -12.84
N GLU A 62 -9.80 -3.57 -13.83
CA GLU A 62 -8.61 -2.73 -13.71
C GLU A 62 -8.83 -1.52 -12.80
N GLU A 63 -10.03 -0.93 -12.78
CA GLU A 63 -10.42 0.08 -11.79
C GLU A 63 -10.37 -0.47 -10.36
N MET A 64 -10.86 -1.70 -10.14
CA MET A 64 -10.76 -2.38 -8.86
C MET A 64 -9.31 -2.67 -8.51
N ARG A 65 -8.48 -3.13 -9.45
CA ARG A 65 -7.05 -3.39 -9.24
C ARG A 65 -6.31 -2.12 -8.80
N MET A 66 -6.55 -1.00 -9.49
CA MET A 66 -6.03 0.31 -9.13
C MET A 66 -6.47 0.70 -7.71
N THR A 67 -7.75 0.56 -7.40
CA THR A 67 -8.31 0.91 -6.09
C THR A 67 -7.71 0.05 -4.98
N THR A 68 -7.57 -1.27 -5.17
CA THR A 68 -6.93 -2.18 -4.21
C THR A 68 -5.47 -1.81 -3.94
N ARG A 69 -4.70 -1.46 -4.99
CA ARG A 69 -3.32 -0.98 -4.83
C ARG A 69 -3.25 0.25 -3.94
N LEU A 70 -4.08 1.26 -4.23
CA LEU A 70 -4.10 2.51 -3.49
C LEU A 70 -4.51 2.31 -2.03
N ILE A 71 -5.57 1.53 -1.79
CA ILE A 71 -6.04 1.23 -0.43
C ILE A 71 -4.98 0.47 0.35
N ARG A 72 -4.39 -0.59 -0.21
CA ARG A 72 -3.37 -1.38 0.49
C ARG A 72 -2.13 -0.55 0.83
N ALA A 73 -1.65 0.27 -0.12
CA ALA A 73 -0.53 1.17 0.14
C ALA A 73 -0.87 2.20 1.24
N MET A 74 -2.07 2.77 1.22
CA MET A 74 -2.51 3.74 2.21
C MET A 74 -2.67 3.12 3.60
N ALA A 75 -3.23 1.91 3.69
CA ALA A 75 -3.39 1.18 4.95
C ALA A 75 -2.03 0.98 5.65
N TRP A 76 -1.02 0.52 4.90
CA TRP A 76 0.32 0.36 5.45
C TRP A 76 0.97 1.69 5.84
N LEU A 77 0.84 2.74 5.02
CA LEU A 77 1.37 4.07 5.34
C LEU A 77 0.71 4.68 6.60
N LEU A 78 -0.57 4.38 6.85
CA LEU A 78 -1.26 4.77 8.09
C LEU A 78 -0.71 4.00 9.30
N ALA A 79 -0.43 2.70 9.16
CA ALA A 79 0.21 1.93 10.22
C ALA A 79 1.59 2.50 10.58
N VAL A 80 2.40 2.85 9.57
CA VAL A 80 3.69 3.53 9.80
C VAL A 80 3.52 4.84 10.57
N ARG A 81 2.51 5.65 10.25
CA ARG A 81 2.23 6.88 11.00
C ARG A 81 1.83 6.62 12.45
N ALA A 82 1.06 5.56 12.71
CA ALA A 82 0.72 5.16 14.06
C ALA A 82 1.98 4.75 14.86
N VAL A 83 2.94 4.08 14.20
CA VAL A 83 4.26 3.80 14.81
C VAL A 83 5.04 5.07 15.11
N GLU A 84 5.12 6.01 14.16
CA GLU A 84 5.79 7.30 14.35
C GLU A 84 5.16 8.12 15.49
N ALA A 85 3.85 7.99 15.69
CA ALA A 85 3.12 8.60 16.81
C ALA A 85 3.29 7.85 18.15
N GLY A 86 3.93 6.67 18.14
CA GLY A 86 4.07 5.81 19.31
C GLY A 86 2.78 5.11 19.74
N GLU A 87 1.78 5.03 18.85
CA GLU A 87 0.49 4.38 19.12
C GLU A 87 0.58 2.86 19.00
N ILE A 88 1.41 2.36 18.07
CA ILE A 88 1.66 0.93 17.88
C ILE A 88 3.16 0.67 17.70
N PRO A 89 3.65 -0.53 18.05
CA PRO A 89 5.03 -0.95 17.77
C PRO A 89 5.21 -1.41 16.29
N TRP A 90 6.47 -1.54 15.84
CA TRP A 90 6.80 -1.86 14.44
C TRP A 90 6.40 -3.28 14.01
N ASP A 91 6.34 -4.22 14.94
CA ASP A 91 5.86 -5.59 14.74
C ASP A 91 4.35 -5.65 14.46
N GLU A 92 3.57 -4.66 14.92
CA GLU A 92 2.14 -4.54 14.55
C GLU A 92 1.93 -3.87 13.18
N ALA A 93 2.91 -3.12 12.68
CA ALA A 93 2.82 -2.42 11.40
C ALA A 93 3.20 -3.29 10.19
N VAL A 94 3.73 -4.49 10.41
CA VAL A 94 4.17 -5.41 9.36
C VAL A 94 3.73 -6.84 9.69
N ASP A 95 2.98 -7.44 8.77
CA ASP A 95 2.65 -8.86 8.81
C ASP A 95 3.53 -9.61 7.79
N ILE A 96 4.38 -10.52 8.27
CA ILE A 96 5.32 -11.29 7.43
C ILE A 96 4.58 -12.31 6.57
N ASP A 97 3.39 -12.76 7.00
CA ASP A 97 2.58 -13.72 6.27
C ASP A 97 1.64 -13.03 5.24
N ASP A 98 1.54 -11.69 5.27
CA ASP A 98 0.71 -10.87 4.37
C ASP A 98 1.48 -9.65 3.85
N LEU A 99 2.65 -9.85 3.24
CA LEU A 99 3.39 -8.74 2.64
C LEU A 99 2.70 -8.27 1.34
N MET A 100 2.76 -6.97 1.09
CA MET A 100 2.28 -6.35 -0.15
C MET A 100 2.90 -7.00 -1.40
N VAL A 101 4.16 -7.42 -1.34
CA VAL A 101 4.80 -8.08 -2.49
C VAL A 101 4.14 -9.40 -2.90
N ASP A 102 3.41 -10.05 -1.99
CA ASP A 102 2.78 -11.35 -2.23
C ASP A 102 1.38 -11.22 -2.86
N LEU A 103 0.80 -10.01 -2.85
CA LEU A 103 -0.52 -9.78 -3.41
C LEU A 103 -0.46 -9.68 -4.95
N ARG A 104 -0.54 -10.85 -5.61
CA ARG A 104 -0.40 -11.02 -7.06
C ARG A 104 -1.30 -10.10 -7.90
N VAL A 105 -2.53 -9.83 -7.44
CA VAL A 105 -3.44 -8.91 -8.14
C VAL A 105 -2.87 -7.50 -8.25
N CYS A 106 -2.06 -7.07 -7.28
CA CYS A 106 -1.46 -5.75 -7.27
C CYS A 106 -0.09 -5.70 -7.97
N THR A 107 0.66 -6.80 -8.01
CA THR A 107 1.99 -6.85 -8.64
C THR A 107 1.98 -7.16 -10.13
N VAL A 108 0.97 -7.86 -10.63
CA VAL A 108 0.83 -8.07 -12.08
C VAL A 108 0.38 -6.77 -12.73
N ASN A 109 1.14 -6.31 -13.72
CA ASN A 109 0.72 -5.26 -14.64
C ASN A 109 0.39 -5.92 -15.99
N PRO A 110 -0.89 -6.24 -16.27
CA PRO A 110 -1.26 -6.76 -17.58
C PRO A 110 -0.88 -5.71 -18.61
N HIS A 111 -0.10 -6.04 -19.64
CA HIS A 111 0.45 -5.03 -20.54
C HIS A 111 -0.17 -5.08 -21.96
N GLU A 112 -1.06 -6.04 -22.22
CA GLU A 112 -1.34 -6.45 -23.60
C GLU A 112 -2.77 -6.19 -24.11
N GLU A 113 -3.75 -5.81 -23.28
CA GLU A 113 -5.14 -5.62 -23.74
C GLU A 113 -5.81 -4.37 -23.16
N TYR A 114 -5.27 -3.17 -23.42
CA TYR A 114 -5.90 -1.91 -22.97
C TYR A 114 -6.26 -0.94 -24.09
N GLY A 115 -6.36 -1.40 -25.33
CA GLY A 115 -6.74 -0.53 -26.47
C GLY A 115 -8.08 0.19 -26.30
N PHE A 116 -8.95 -0.30 -25.40
CA PHE A 116 -10.24 0.28 -25.07
C PHE A 116 -10.23 1.20 -23.84
N LEU A 117 -9.15 1.24 -23.04
CA LEU A 117 -9.08 2.09 -21.86
C LEU A 117 -8.73 3.53 -22.24
N SER A 118 -9.32 4.49 -21.52
CA SER A 118 -8.99 5.89 -21.75
C SER A 118 -7.56 6.21 -21.29
N PRO A 119 -6.87 7.17 -21.93
CA PRO A 119 -5.53 7.59 -21.51
C PRO A 119 -5.44 8.03 -20.05
N GLY A 120 -6.49 8.68 -19.52
CA GLY A 120 -6.52 9.15 -18.13
C GLY A 120 -6.57 7.99 -17.11
N LEU A 121 -7.30 6.91 -17.42
CA LEU A 121 -7.32 5.72 -16.57
C LEU A 121 -5.97 4.99 -16.60
N LEU A 122 -5.35 4.90 -17.77
CA LEU A 122 -4.01 4.30 -17.92
C LEU A 122 -2.95 5.04 -17.10
N ASP A 123 -2.96 6.37 -17.12
CA ASP A 123 -2.04 7.19 -16.29
C ASP A 123 -2.24 6.90 -14.80
N LEU A 124 -3.50 6.94 -14.32
CA LEU A 124 -3.83 6.67 -12.92
C LEU A 124 -3.40 5.26 -12.49
N MET A 125 -3.65 4.26 -13.34
CA MET A 125 -3.22 2.88 -13.10
C MET A 125 -1.70 2.76 -13.00
N GLY A 126 -0.95 3.40 -13.91
CA GLY A 126 0.51 3.40 -13.91
C GLY A 126 1.10 4.06 -12.67
N ARG A 127 0.53 5.20 -12.25
CA ARG A 127 0.92 5.90 -11.01
C ARG A 127 0.58 5.08 -9.78
N ALA A 128 -0.61 4.47 -9.71
CA ALA A 128 -1.02 3.62 -8.60
C ALA A 128 -0.13 2.39 -8.46
N HIS A 129 0.24 1.75 -9.58
CA HIS A 129 1.19 0.64 -9.59
C HIS A 129 2.59 1.07 -9.11
N SER A 130 3.10 2.20 -9.60
CA SER A 130 4.41 2.72 -9.21
C SER A 130 4.48 3.03 -7.71
N LEU A 131 3.44 3.67 -7.17
CA LEU A 131 3.29 3.94 -5.74
C LEU A 131 3.26 2.64 -4.94
N TYR A 132 2.40 1.70 -5.35
CA TYR A 132 2.27 0.41 -4.68
C TYR A 132 3.60 -0.34 -4.58
N MET A 133 4.34 -0.45 -5.69
CA MET A 133 5.62 -1.15 -5.71
C MET A 133 6.67 -0.44 -4.85
N ARG A 134 6.63 0.89 -4.76
CA ARG A 134 7.51 1.65 -3.86
C ARG A 134 7.17 1.38 -2.40
N THR A 135 5.90 1.41 -2.03
CA THR A 135 5.43 1.11 -0.67
C THR A 135 5.73 -0.33 -0.27
N ALA A 136 5.51 -1.30 -1.17
CA ALA A 136 5.83 -2.70 -0.92
C ALA A 136 7.33 -2.93 -0.67
N ARG A 137 8.22 -2.21 -1.37
CA ARG A 137 9.67 -2.24 -1.07
C ARG A 137 9.99 -1.64 0.29
N MET A 138 9.28 -0.60 0.70
CA MET A 138 9.48 0.00 2.03
C MET A 138 9.03 -0.98 3.13
N GLU A 139 7.87 -1.63 2.96
CA GLU A 139 7.38 -2.67 3.88
C GLU A 139 8.39 -3.82 4.02
N LEU A 140 8.93 -4.31 2.91
CA LEU A 140 9.95 -5.36 2.93
C LEU A 140 11.23 -4.91 3.68
N GLN A 141 11.64 -3.64 3.53
CA GLN A 141 12.79 -3.10 4.27
C GLN A 141 12.53 -3.01 5.77
N VAL A 142 11.29 -2.76 6.19
CA VAL A 142 10.88 -2.77 7.60
C VAL A 142 10.83 -4.21 8.11
N ALA A 143 10.18 -5.12 7.38
CA ALA A 143 10.07 -6.54 7.72
C ALA A 143 11.45 -7.19 7.97
N ALA A 144 12.41 -6.93 7.07
CA ALA A 144 13.76 -7.46 7.19
C ALA A 144 14.51 -6.96 8.44
N ARG A 145 14.09 -5.83 9.03
CA ARG A 145 14.71 -5.24 10.22
C ARG A 145 14.03 -5.66 11.51
N CYS A 146 12.75 -6.04 11.48
CA CYS A 146 12.05 -6.59 12.64
C CYS A 146 12.45 -8.04 12.96
N ASN A 147 12.98 -8.78 11.98
CA ASN A 147 13.40 -10.18 12.11
C ASN A 147 14.86 -10.40 12.59
N GLY A 148 15.59 -9.34 12.96
CA GLY A 148 16.99 -9.41 13.40
C GLY A 148 17.18 -8.82 14.80
#